data_AF-A0A2H6AI57-F1
#
_entry.id   AF-A0A2H6AI57-F1
#
_cell.length_a   1.000
_cell.length_b   1.000
_cell.length_c   1.000
_cell.angle_alpha   90.00
_cell.angle_beta   90.00
_cell.angle_gamma   90.00
#
_symmetry.space_group_name_H-M   'P 1'
#
loop_
_entity.id
_entity.type
_entity.pdbx_description
1 polymer ?
#
loop_
_entity_poly.entity_id
_entity_poly.type
_entity_poly.pdbx_seq_one_letter_code
_entity_poly.pdbx_strand_id
1 'polypeptide(L)'
;MRKRKWLWIGLAAWVSPNLGCITCGYHYFHDLADPRRLPRYSAIARQEVAAPIAQQVGNGLALEHTVWNSHFRAGTDELTPAGMAHLSRLARRQPEPLPYIFVQTAHDLPLERGKEQEWAQKRQELDSRRVQAVQAYLKAVRPEVAFQVAVHDPPEVSNHGQEAQQAVRSMHRSAQGQATFSAFTSSTAGTAAGAATGSGPAPGASGTNQNPGNYR
;
A
#
# COMPACT_ATOMS: atom_id res chain seq x y z
N MET A 1 -78.94 27.64 14.24
CA MET A 1 -78.53 27.31 15.63
C MET A 1 -78.57 25.80 15.82
N ARG A 2 -77.50 25.16 16.34
CA ARG A 2 -77.48 23.76 16.86
C ARG A 2 -77.80 22.64 15.81
N LYS A 3 -77.35 21.39 15.90
CA LYS A 3 -76.30 20.69 16.68
C LYS A 3 -75.96 19.38 15.91
N ARG A 4 -74.67 18.98 15.95
CA ARG A 4 -74.04 17.62 15.82
C ARG A 4 -74.90 16.40 15.44
N LYS A 5 -74.28 15.43 14.72
CA LYS A 5 -74.25 13.94 14.88
C LYS A 5 -73.63 13.35 13.56
N TRP A 6 -72.84 12.27 13.47
CA TRP A 6 -72.31 11.24 14.39
C TRP A 6 -70.93 10.72 13.93
N LEU A 7 -70.17 10.09 14.84
CA LEU A 7 -69.00 9.26 14.49
C LEU A 7 -69.47 7.94 13.86
N TRP A 8 -68.69 7.43 12.90
CA TRP A 8 -68.58 6.00 12.64
C TRP A 8 -67.12 5.59 12.80
N ILE A 9 -66.85 4.70 13.76
CA ILE A 9 -65.54 4.09 13.97
C ILE A 9 -65.49 2.82 13.12
N GLY A 10 -64.72 2.84 12.04
CA GLY A 10 -64.50 1.67 11.18
C GLY A 10 -63.46 0.74 11.81
N LEU A 11 -63.90 -0.43 12.26
CA LEU A 11 -63.03 -1.48 12.82
C LEU A 11 -62.30 -2.24 11.70
N ALA A 12 -61.12 -1.75 11.29
CA ALA A 12 -60.28 -2.44 10.31
C ALA A 12 -59.35 -3.46 10.99
N ALA A 13 -59.84 -4.69 11.17
CA ALA A 13 -59.03 -5.82 11.64
C ALA A 13 -58.09 -6.29 10.51
N TRP A 14 -56.84 -5.82 10.53
CA TRP A 14 -55.79 -6.32 9.64
C TRP A 14 -55.26 -7.68 10.14
N VAL A 15 -55.81 -8.76 9.56
CA VAL A 15 -55.15 -10.07 9.58
C VAL A 15 -53.96 -10.00 8.62
N SER A 16 -52.77 -9.75 9.14
CA SER A 16 -51.52 -9.87 8.38
C SER A 16 -51.13 -11.35 8.31
N PRO A 17 -51.18 -12.02 7.14
CA PRO A 17 -50.66 -13.36 7.02
C PRO A 17 -49.13 -13.32 7.14
N ASN A 18 -48.56 -14.17 7.99
CA ASN A 18 -47.13 -14.45 8.03
C ASN A 18 -46.71 -15.19 6.75
N LEU A 19 -46.56 -14.46 5.64
CA LEU A 19 -45.86 -14.95 4.46
C LEU A 19 -44.36 -14.90 4.75
N GLY A 20 -43.76 -16.09 4.89
CA GLY A 20 -42.38 -16.25 5.29
C GLY A 20 -41.37 -15.59 4.35
N CYS A 21 -40.16 -15.37 4.88
CA CYS A 21 -39.05 -14.76 4.16
C CYS A 21 -38.55 -15.64 3.00
N ILE A 22 -39.14 -15.48 1.82
CA ILE A 22 -38.72 -16.16 0.57
C ILE A 22 -37.33 -15.67 0.11
N THR A 23 -36.86 -14.51 0.62
CA THR A 23 -35.55 -13.94 0.28
C THR A 23 -34.36 -14.52 1.06
N CYS A 24 -34.57 -15.36 2.07
CA CYS A 24 -33.46 -15.99 2.82
C CYS A 24 -32.61 -16.99 2.01
N GLY A 25 -33.02 -17.39 0.80
CA GLY A 25 -32.29 -18.36 -0.04
C GLY A 25 -31.47 -17.78 -1.21
N TYR A 26 -31.69 -16.53 -1.61
CA TYR A 26 -31.23 -16.05 -2.93
C TYR A 26 -29.73 -15.70 -3.01
N HIS A 27 -29.02 -15.60 -1.89
CA HIS A 27 -27.56 -15.45 -1.90
C HIS A 27 -26.79 -16.74 -2.22
N TYR A 28 -27.46 -17.90 -2.31
CA TYR A 28 -26.78 -19.17 -2.60
C TYR A 28 -26.81 -19.59 -4.07
N PHE A 29 -27.88 -19.34 -4.84
CA PHE A 29 -27.99 -20.00 -6.16
C PHE A 29 -27.06 -19.41 -7.23
N HIS A 30 -27.00 -18.09 -7.38
CA HIS A 30 -26.08 -17.44 -8.33
C HIS A 30 -24.60 -17.68 -7.96
N ASP A 31 -24.37 -17.95 -6.69
CA ASP A 31 -23.05 -18.16 -6.07
C ASP A 31 -22.64 -19.65 -6.09
N LEU A 32 -23.59 -20.58 -6.25
CA LEU A 32 -23.35 -22.00 -6.54
C LEU A 32 -23.30 -22.30 -8.06
N ALA A 33 -23.99 -21.49 -8.86
CA ALA A 33 -24.14 -21.71 -10.30
C ALA A 33 -23.00 -21.11 -11.16
N ASP A 34 -22.10 -20.29 -10.62
CA ASP A 34 -20.90 -19.81 -11.34
C ASP A 34 -19.79 -20.88 -11.32
N PRO A 35 -19.47 -21.54 -12.45
CA PRO A 35 -18.43 -22.57 -12.50
C PRO A 35 -17.02 -21.99 -12.27
N ARG A 36 -16.85 -20.67 -12.39
CA ARG A 36 -15.57 -19.97 -12.21
C ARG A 36 -15.33 -19.50 -10.78
N ARG A 37 -16.30 -19.74 -9.87
CA ARG A 37 -16.19 -19.35 -8.46
C ARG A 37 -14.92 -19.87 -7.79
N LEU A 38 -14.72 -21.19 -7.76
CA LEU A 38 -13.60 -21.81 -7.04
C LEU A 38 -12.23 -21.32 -7.55
N PRO A 39 -11.96 -21.26 -8.88
CA PRO A 39 -10.79 -20.60 -9.42
C PRO A 39 -10.63 -19.15 -8.94
N ARG A 40 -11.69 -18.33 -9.00
CA ARG A 40 -11.65 -16.91 -8.60
C ARG A 40 -11.31 -16.73 -7.12
N TYR A 41 -11.91 -17.51 -6.22
CA TYR A 41 -11.57 -17.48 -4.80
C TYR A 41 -10.13 -17.92 -4.55
N SER A 42 -9.64 -18.98 -5.23
CA SER A 42 -8.25 -19.41 -5.10
C SER A 42 -7.25 -18.37 -5.61
N ALA A 43 -7.61 -17.60 -6.65
CA ALA A 43 -6.78 -16.52 -7.18
C ALA A 43 -6.72 -15.33 -6.19
N ILE A 44 -7.86 -14.91 -5.63
CA ILE A 44 -7.93 -13.85 -4.63
C ILE A 44 -7.15 -14.25 -3.36
N ALA A 45 -7.38 -15.44 -2.83
CA ALA A 45 -6.67 -15.92 -1.64
C ALA A 45 -5.14 -16.02 -1.86
N ARG A 46 -4.70 -16.46 -3.05
CA ARG A 46 -3.28 -16.43 -3.42
C ARG A 46 -2.74 -15.01 -3.50
N GLN A 47 -3.50 -14.06 -4.06
CA GLN A 47 -3.09 -12.66 -4.16
C GLN A 47 -2.99 -12.01 -2.78
N GLU A 48 -3.95 -12.24 -1.89
CA GLU A 48 -3.97 -11.71 -0.52
C GLU A 48 -2.81 -12.26 0.34
N VAL A 49 -2.41 -13.53 0.14
CA VAL A 49 -1.24 -14.11 0.83
C VAL A 49 0.09 -13.70 0.18
N ALA A 50 0.16 -13.64 -1.15
CA ALA A 50 1.41 -13.34 -1.86
C ALA A 50 1.80 -11.86 -1.84
N ALA A 51 0.82 -10.93 -1.81
CA ALA A 51 1.08 -9.49 -1.81
C ALA A 51 1.95 -9.00 -0.63
N PRO A 52 1.66 -9.30 0.65
CA PRO A 52 2.52 -8.89 1.76
C PRO A 52 3.89 -9.56 1.69
N ILE A 53 3.96 -10.85 1.34
CA ILE A 53 5.23 -11.58 1.18
C ILE A 53 6.10 -10.91 0.10
N ALA A 54 5.53 -10.51 -1.03
CA ALA A 54 6.26 -9.82 -2.09
C ALA A 54 6.84 -8.47 -1.63
N GLN A 55 6.09 -7.72 -0.80
CA GLN A 55 6.57 -6.47 -0.21
C GLN A 55 7.69 -6.70 0.81
N GLN A 56 7.54 -7.70 1.69
CA GLN A 56 8.58 -8.10 2.64
C GLN A 56 9.86 -8.57 1.92
N VAL A 57 9.74 -9.36 0.85
CA VAL A 57 10.86 -9.78 0.01
C VAL A 57 11.54 -8.59 -0.67
N GLY A 58 10.77 -7.64 -1.20
CA GLY A 58 11.32 -6.41 -1.79
C GLY A 58 12.11 -5.57 -0.79
N ASN A 59 11.57 -5.38 0.42
CA ASN A 59 12.24 -4.66 1.50
C ASN A 59 13.52 -5.39 1.96
N GLY A 60 13.46 -6.71 2.14
CA GLY A 60 14.63 -7.53 2.48
C GLY A 60 15.72 -7.50 1.40
N LEU A 61 15.32 -7.53 0.13
CA LEU A 61 16.24 -7.44 -1.01
C LEU A 61 16.98 -6.10 -1.06
N ALA A 62 16.29 -4.98 -0.78
CA ALA A 62 16.91 -3.67 -0.68
C ALA A 62 18.00 -3.61 0.42
N LEU A 63 17.72 -4.21 1.59
CA LEU A 63 18.70 -4.33 2.68
C LEU A 63 19.89 -5.24 2.32
N GLU A 64 19.63 -6.35 1.62
CA GLU A 64 20.69 -7.26 1.15
C GLU A 64 21.64 -6.61 0.14
N HIS A 65 21.18 -5.61 -0.61
CA HIS A 65 21.94 -4.90 -1.65
C HIS A 65 22.61 -3.62 -1.17
N THR A 66 22.31 -3.21 0.06
CA THR A 66 22.92 -2.01 0.66
C THR A 66 24.31 -2.35 1.20
N VAL A 67 25.31 -1.63 0.70
CA VAL A 67 26.66 -1.61 1.24
C VAL A 67 26.66 -0.65 2.43
N TRP A 68 26.56 -1.22 3.62
CA TRP A 68 26.55 -0.51 4.91
C TRP A 68 27.90 0.14 5.24
N ASN A 69 27.88 1.18 6.08
CA ASN A 69 29.09 1.87 6.53
C ASN A 69 30.13 0.95 7.19
N SER A 70 29.72 -0.17 7.80
CA SER A 70 30.61 -1.20 8.37
C SER A 70 31.45 -1.97 7.36
N HIS A 71 31.14 -1.86 6.06
CA HIS A 71 31.93 -2.45 4.97
C HIS A 71 33.12 -1.57 4.55
N PHE A 72 33.17 -0.32 4.99
CA PHE A 72 34.28 0.60 4.77
C PHE A 72 35.10 0.82 6.06
N ARG A 73 36.34 1.28 5.92
CA ARG A 73 37.10 1.81 7.06
C ARG A 73 36.57 3.21 7.40
N ALA A 74 36.34 3.46 8.68
CA ALA A 74 35.78 4.73 9.18
C ALA A 74 36.58 5.96 8.72
N GLY A 75 35.88 6.98 8.26
CA GLY A 75 36.44 8.21 7.68
C GLY A 75 36.99 8.07 6.25
N THR A 76 36.87 6.89 5.63
CA THR A 76 37.51 6.59 4.33
C THR A 76 36.59 5.85 3.35
N ASP A 77 37.02 5.80 2.10
CA ASP A 77 36.46 5.01 1.00
C ASP A 77 37.10 3.62 0.83
N GLU A 78 38.08 3.27 1.68
CA GLU A 78 38.72 1.94 1.65
C GLU A 78 37.73 0.82 2.04
N LEU A 79 37.56 -0.15 1.13
CA LEU A 79 36.76 -1.35 1.37
C LEU A 79 37.48 -2.31 2.33
N THR A 80 36.77 -2.75 3.36
CA THR A 80 37.23 -3.82 4.27
C THR A 80 37.18 -5.20 3.60
N PRO A 81 37.88 -6.22 4.13
CA PRO A 81 37.73 -7.61 3.68
C PRO A 81 36.28 -8.11 3.73
N ALA A 82 35.50 -7.68 4.72
CA ALA A 82 34.08 -7.99 4.82
C ALA A 82 33.26 -7.34 3.70
N GLY A 83 33.56 -6.08 3.36
CA GLY A 83 32.95 -5.37 2.23
C GLY A 83 33.27 -6.02 0.89
N MET A 84 34.53 -6.37 0.66
CA MET A 84 34.96 -7.10 -0.55
C MET A 84 34.27 -8.47 -0.68
N ALA A 85 34.16 -9.23 0.42
CA ALA A 85 33.43 -10.50 0.44
C ALA A 85 31.93 -10.32 0.16
N HIS A 86 31.30 -9.28 0.73
CA HIS A 86 29.90 -8.95 0.48
C HIS A 86 29.65 -8.58 -1.00
N LEU A 87 30.48 -7.71 -1.58
CA LEU A 87 30.39 -7.34 -3.00
C LEU A 87 30.64 -8.55 -3.92
N SER A 88 31.61 -9.41 -3.59
CA SER A 88 31.85 -10.67 -4.30
C SER A 88 30.65 -11.62 -4.23
N ARG A 89 29.93 -11.68 -3.11
CA ARG A 89 28.67 -12.44 -2.98
C ARG A 89 27.60 -11.88 -3.90
N LEU A 90 27.39 -10.56 -3.90
CA LEU A 90 26.40 -9.90 -4.77
C LEU A 90 26.70 -10.13 -6.25
N ALA A 91 27.94 -9.90 -6.68
CA ALA A 91 28.37 -10.12 -8.05
C ALA A 91 28.25 -11.59 -8.50
N ARG A 92 28.32 -12.56 -7.57
CA ARG A 92 28.22 -14.00 -7.89
C ARG A 92 26.81 -14.59 -7.71
N ARG A 93 25.80 -13.77 -7.36
CA ARG A 93 24.40 -14.24 -7.22
C ARG A 93 23.90 -14.88 -8.52
N GLN A 94 23.06 -15.90 -8.37
CA GLN A 94 22.44 -16.67 -9.45
C GLN A 94 20.90 -16.66 -9.23
N PRO A 95 20.06 -16.78 -10.27
CA PRO A 95 20.42 -17.02 -11.67
C PRO A 95 21.01 -15.83 -12.42
N GLU A 96 20.76 -14.59 -11.95
CA GLU A 96 21.27 -13.36 -12.56
C GLU A 96 21.92 -12.48 -11.47
N PRO A 97 23.08 -11.84 -11.73
CA PRO A 97 23.63 -10.82 -10.85
C PRO A 97 22.72 -9.59 -10.83
N LEU A 98 22.44 -9.05 -9.65
CA LEU A 98 21.51 -7.93 -9.52
C LEU A 98 22.24 -6.62 -9.85
N PRO A 99 21.80 -5.86 -10.88
CA PRO A 99 22.58 -4.73 -11.38
C PRO A 99 22.47 -3.49 -10.49
N TYR A 100 21.46 -3.41 -9.62
CA TYR A 100 21.26 -2.28 -8.71
C TYR A 100 21.85 -2.57 -7.33
N ILE A 101 22.83 -1.76 -6.93
CA ILE A 101 23.51 -1.83 -5.64
C ILE A 101 23.39 -0.47 -4.95
N PHE A 102 23.07 -0.49 -3.66
CA PHE A 102 22.90 0.72 -2.86
C PHE A 102 24.13 0.93 -1.97
N VAL A 103 24.52 2.18 -1.75
CA VAL A 103 25.57 2.55 -0.80
C VAL A 103 24.93 3.45 0.26
N GLN A 104 25.14 3.11 1.53
CA GLN A 104 24.64 3.92 2.63
C GLN A 104 25.38 5.27 2.68
N THR A 105 24.67 6.34 3.07
CA THR A 105 25.27 7.65 3.35
C THR A 105 26.27 7.59 4.51
N ALA A 106 27.34 8.37 4.43
CA ALA A 106 28.45 8.38 5.38
C ALA A 106 28.06 9.08 6.70
N HIS A 107 27.78 8.28 7.73
CA HIS A 107 27.46 8.76 9.09
C HIS A 107 28.64 8.70 10.06
N ASP A 108 29.83 8.36 9.55
CA ASP A 108 31.07 8.16 10.32
C ASP A 108 31.95 9.42 10.46
N LEU A 109 31.55 10.56 9.87
CA LEU A 109 32.21 11.85 10.06
C LEU A 109 31.68 12.57 11.32
N PRO A 110 32.55 13.03 12.24
CA PRO A 110 32.12 13.75 13.44
C PRO A 110 31.50 15.11 13.07
N LEU A 111 30.36 15.43 13.66
CA LEU A 111 29.67 16.71 13.46
C LEU A 111 30.20 17.77 14.44
N GLU A 112 30.94 18.75 13.92
CA GLU A 112 31.35 19.92 14.69
C GLU A 112 30.21 20.96 14.72
N ARG A 113 29.80 21.38 15.93
CA ARG A 113 28.74 22.38 16.12
C ARG A 113 29.13 23.71 15.46
N GLY A 114 28.29 24.20 14.54
CA GLY A 114 28.53 25.41 13.77
C GLY A 114 29.23 25.22 12.42
N LYS A 115 29.63 23.99 12.06
CA LYS A 115 30.19 23.65 10.72
C LYS A 115 29.34 22.64 9.95
N GLU A 116 28.02 22.69 10.16
CA GLU A 116 27.05 21.75 9.59
C GLU A 116 27.09 21.72 8.05
N GLN A 117 27.31 22.87 7.40
CA GLN A 117 27.42 22.96 5.93
C GLN A 117 28.69 22.29 5.39
N GLU A 118 29.85 22.51 6.01
CA GLU A 118 31.10 21.84 5.63
C GLU A 118 31.01 20.32 5.83
N TRP A 119 30.38 19.89 6.92
CA TRP A 119 30.17 18.48 7.22
C TRP A 119 29.25 17.81 6.19
N ALA A 120 28.19 18.49 5.76
CA ALA A 120 27.31 18.00 4.69
C ALA A 120 28.07 17.86 3.35
N GLN A 121 28.95 18.80 3.01
CA GLN A 121 29.81 18.72 1.82
C GLN A 121 30.81 17.57 1.92
N LYS A 122 31.52 17.45 3.07
CA LYS A 122 32.48 16.35 3.33
C LYS A 122 31.82 14.98 3.26
N ARG A 123 30.57 14.86 3.74
CA ARG A 123 29.74 13.65 3.56
C ARG A 123 29.48 13.35 2.09
N GLN A 124 28.94 14.31 1.33
CA GLN A 124 28.62 14.11 -0.09
C GLN A 124 29.86 13.73 -0.92
N GLU A 125 31.01 14.34 -0.61
CA GLU A 125 32.28 13.98 -1.22
C GLU A 125 32.65 12.52 -0.89
N LEU A 126 32.59 12.13 0.39
CA LEU A 126 32.91 10.78 0.85
C LEU A 126 31.96 9.73 0.25
N ASP A 127 30.65 10.02 0.18
CA ASP A 127 29.63 9.20 -0.48
C ASP A 127 30.00 8.97 -1.95
N SER A 128 30.40 10.03 -2.67
CA SER A 128 30.79 9.92 -4.08
C SER A 128 32.05 9.06 -4.27
N ARG A 129 33.02 9.13 -3.35
CA ARG A 129 34.23 8.30 -3.36
C ARG A 129 33.91 6.84 -3.05
N ARG A 130 33.06 6.55 -2.06
CA ARG A 130 32.57 5.19 -1.75
C ARG A 130 31.86 4.57 -2.94
N VAL A 131 31.01 5.31 -3.65
CA VAL A 131 30.37 4.85 -4.90
C VAL A 131 31.41 4.51 -5.97
N GLN A 132 32.43 5.36 -6.17
CA GLN A 132 33.51 5.10 -7.13
C GLN A 132 34.34 3.85 -6.74
N ALA A 133 34.69 3.68 -5.47
CA ALA A 133 35.42 2.52 -4.97
C ALA A 133 34.63 1.21 -5.17
N VAL A 134 33.33 1.20 -4.88
CA VAL A 134 32.44 0.06 -5.13
C VAL A 134 32.32 -0.24 -6.63
N GLN A 135 32.14 0.78 -7.48
CA GLN A 135 32.10 0.60 -8.93
C GLN A 135 33.43 0.05 -9.49
N ALA A 136 34.58 0.54 -9.00
CA ALA A 136 35.90 0.07 -9.41
C ALA A 136 36.11 -1.41 -9.03
N TYR A 137 35.75 -1.79 -7.81
CA TYR A 137 35.81 -3.19 -7.35
C TYR A 137 34.91 -4.11 -8.19
N LEU A 138 33.65 -3.72 -8.42
CA LEU A 138 32.70 -4.53 -9.19
C LEU A 138 33.14 -4.70 -10.65
N LYS A 139 33.65 -3.65 -11.30
CA LYS A 139 34.23 -3.71 -12.65
C LYS A 139 35.44 -4.64 -12.73
N ALA A 140 36.24 -4.74 -11.67
CA ALA A 140 37.37 -5.66 -11.60
C ALA A 140 36.94 -7.13 -11.37
N VAL A 141 35.86 -7.37 -10.62
CA VAL A 141 35.35 -8.73 -10.31
C VAL A 141 34.48 -9.30 -11.44
N ARG A 142 33.66 -8.48 -12.09
CA ARG A 142 32.82 -8.84 -13.24
C ARG A 142 32.74 -7.67 -14.25
N PRO A 143 33.71 -7.53 -15.17
CA PRO A 143 33.69 -6.49 -16.19
C PRO A 143 32.53 -6.62 -17.19
N GLU A 144 31.91 -7.80 -17.28
CA GLU A 144 30.82 -8.11 -18.20
C GLU A 144 29.43 -7.60 -17.74
N VAL A 145 29.29 -7.16 -16.48
CA VAL A 145 28.02 -6.71 -15.91
C VAL A 145 28.06 -5.21 -15.59
N ALA A 146 27.12 -4.46 -16.15
CA ALA A 146 26.97 -3.03 -15.88
C ALA A 146 26.21 -2.78 -14.55
N PHE A 147 26.95 -2.71 -13.45
CA PHE A 147 26.38 -2.37 -12.13
C PHE A 147 26.06 -0.87 -12.02
N GLN A 148 24.83 -0.56 -11.65
CA GLN A 148 24.34 0.76 -11.27
C GLN A 148 24.44 0.89 -9.75
N VAL A 149 25.37 1.73 -9.29
CA VAL A 149 25.62 1.99 -7.87
C VAL A 149 25.06 3.37 -7.51
N ALA A 150 24.10 3.40 -6.59
CA ALA A 150 23.44 4.62 -6.14
C ALA A 150 23.55 4.81 -4.63
N VAL A 151 23.62 6.05 -4.16
CA VAL A 151 23.55 6.36 -2.72
C VAL A 151 22.09 6.27 -2.29
N HIS A 152 21.80 5.41 -1.32
CA HIS A 152 20.47 5.26 -0.73
C HIS A 152 20.62 4.81 0.73
N ASP A 153 19.97 5.53 1.63
CA ASP A 153 19.87 5.19 3.04
C ASP A 153 18.44 4.63 3.24
N PRO A 154 18.22 3.31 3.11
CA PRO A 154 16.90 2.74 3.30
C PRO A 154 16.45 2.98 4.74
N PRO A 155 15.19 3.40 4.99
CA PRO A 155 14.70 3.55 6.34
C PRO A 155 14.74 2.20 7.07
N GLU A 156 14.94 2.24 8.39
CA GLU A 156 14.85 1.03 9.21
C GLU A 156 13.53 0.30 8.92
N VAL A 157 13.61 -1.01 8.71
CA VAL A 157 12.45 -1.87 8.43
C VAL A 157 11.57 -2.02 9.67
N SER A 158 10.80 -0.98 9.95
CA SER A 158 9.60 -1.10 10.78
C SER A 158 8.62 -2.04 10.08
N ASN A 159 8.05 -2.98 10.84
CA ASN A 159 6.95 -3.80 10.35
C ASN A 159 5.84 -2.86 9.86
N HIS A 160 5.43 -2.96 8.60
CA HIS A 160 4.38 -2.10 8.08
C HIS A 160 3.12 -2.30 8.91
N GLY A 161 2.72 -1.27 9.64
CA GLY A 161 1.52 -1.29 10.49
C GLY A 161 0.26 -1.68 9.73
N GLN A 162 0.24 -1.60 8.39
CA GLN A 162 -0.78 -2.17 7.51
C GLN A 162 -1.02 -3.68 7.73
N GLU A 163 0.03 -4.50 7.83
CA GLU A 163 -0.12 -5.96 8.00
C GLU A 163 -0.65 -6.29 9.40
N ALA A 164 -0.07 -5.69 10.43
CA ALA A 164 -0.56 -5.78 11.80
C ALA A 164 -2.00 -5.24 11.93
N GLN A 165 -2.33 -4.14 11.23
CA GLN A 165 -3.67 -3.56 11.22
C GLN A 165 -4.66 -4.40 10.41
N GLN A 166 -4.25 -5.11 9.36
CA GLN A 166 -5.09 -6.07 8.65
C GLN A 166 -5.35 -7.31 9.51
N ALA A 167 -4.33 -7.83 10.21
CA ALA A 167 -4.49 -8.93 11.18
C ALA A 167 -5.41 -8.51 12.35
N VAL A 168 -5.23 -7.31 12.90
CA VAL A 168 -6.11 -6.78 13.97
C VAL A 168 -7.53 -6.52 13.43
N ARG A 169 -7.70 -5.98 12.22
CA ARG A 169 -9.01 -5.79 11.59
C ARG A 169 -9.70 -7.13 11.29
N SER A 170 -8.97 -8.15 10.83
CA SER A 170 -9.54 -9.48 10.57
C SER A 170 -9.90 -10.18 11.88
N MET A 171 -9.06 -10.13 12.92
CA MET A 171 -9.40 -10.61 14.26
C MET A 171 -10.62 -9.90 14.85
N HIS A 172 -10.73 -8.56 14.74
CA HIS A 172 -11.92 -7.85 15.20
C HIS A 172 -13.18 -8.24 14.41
N ARG A 173 -13.09 -8.38 13.07
CA ARG A 173 -14.22 -8.82 12.24
C ARG A 173 -14.65 -10.27 12.53
N SER A 174 -13.69 -11.17 12.76
CA SER A 174 -13.99 -12.57 13.10
C SER A 174 -14.54 -12.71 14.52
N ALA A 175 -14.05 -11.91 15.48
CA ALA A 175 -14.53 -11.91 16.86
C ALA A 175 -15.92 -11.25 17.02
N GLN A 176 -16.26 -10.27 16.19
CA GLN A 176 -17.55 -9.56 16.27
C GLN A 176 -18.66 -10.14 15.39
N GLY A 177 -18.38 -11.15 14.54
CA GLY A 177 -19.40 -11.82 13.74
C GLY A 177 -20.20 -10.85 12.85
N GLN A 178 -19.52 -10.10 11.99
CA GLN A 178 -20.13 -8.98 11.25
C GLN A 178 -21.23 -9.44 10.27
N ALA A 179 -22.49 -9.38 10.72
CA ALA A 179 -23.65 -9.47 9.84
C ALA A 179 -23.78 -8.17 9.03
N THR A 180 -23.49 -8.23 7.72
CA THR A 180 -23.65 -7.11 6.80
C THR A 180 -25.12 -6.86 6.47
N PHE A 181 -25.80 -6.06 7.29
CA PHE A 181 -27.11 -5.50 6.97
C PHE A 181 -26.96 -4.31 6.01
N SER A 182 -27.08 -4.57 4.71
CA SER A 182 -27.26 -3.50 3.72
C SER A 182 -28.68 -2.95 3.85
N ALA A 183 -28.83 -1.66 4.15
CA ALA A 183 -30.13 -1.02 4.31
C ALA A 183 -30.86 -0.96 2.96
N PHE A 184 -32.08 -1.51 2.91
CA PHE A 184 -32.94 -1.44 1.73
C PHE A 184 -33.47 0.00 1.54
N THR A 185 -32.86 0.78 0.63
CA THR A 185 -33.51 1.97 0.07
C THR A 185 -34.54 1.53 -0.98
N SER A 186 -35.76 1.26 -0.55
CA SER A 186 -36.88 0.96 -1.44
C SER A 186 -37.34 2.21 -2.19
N SER A 187 -36.98 2.30 -3.47
CA SER A 187 -37.45 3.35 -4.37
C SER A 187 -38.79 2.98 -5.03
N THR A 188 -39.90 3.49 -4.51
CA THR A 188 -41.14 3.62 -5.31
C THR A 188 -41.86 4.92 -4.92
N ALA A 189 -42.25 5.72 -5.92
CA ALA A 189 -42.64 7.12 -5.75
C ALA A 189 -44.14 7.32 -5.41
N GLY A 190 -44.48 8.46 -4.78
CA GLY A 190 -45.88 8.89 -4.68
C GLY A 190 -46.22 10.08 -3.77
N THR A 191 -46.29 11.27 -4.35
CA THR A 191 -47.07 12.45 -3.87
C THR A 191 -46.48 13.29 -2.72
N ALA A 192 -46.95 14.54 -2.60
CA ALA A 192 -46.10 15.69 -2.27
C ALA A 192 -46.50 16.52 -1.02
N ALA A 193 -45.60 17.47 -0.71
CA ALA A 193 -45.77 18.76 0.01
C ALA A 193 -45.41 18.83 1.51
N GLY A 194 -44.50 19.75 1.88
CA GLY A 194 -44.31 20.15 3.29
C GLY A 194 -42.95 20.71 3.77
N ALA A 195 -42.32 21.66 3.06
CA ALA A 195 -41.41 22.72 3.54
C ALA A 195 -40.27 22.49 4.59
N ALA A 196 -39.04 22.92 4.20
CA ALA A 196 -37.94 23.55 5.00
C ALA A 196 -37.34 22.80 6.24
N THR A 197 -36.03 22.77 6.55
CA THR A 197 -34.85 23.62 6.25
C THR A 197 -33.55 22.79 6.51
N GLY A 198 -32.36 23.00 5.94
CA GLY A 198 -31.95 23.87 4.82
C GLY A 198 -30.46 24.31 4.83
N SER A 199 -29.49 23.39 4.70
CA SER A 199 -28.05 23.69 4.50
C SER A 199 -27.40 22.65 3.55
N GLY A 200 -26.50 23.09 2.65
CA GLY A 200 -25.92 22.22 1.61
C GLY A 200 -24.44 22.51 1.31
N PRO A 201 -23.77 21.67 0.50
CA PRO A 201 -22.41 21.91 0.02
C PRO A 201 -22.39 22.52 -1.38
N ALA A 202 -21.45 23.43 -1.63
CA ALA A 202 -21.21 24.03 -2.94
C ALA A 202 -20.24 23.19 -3.80
N PRO A 203 -20.45 23.06 -5.13
CA PRO A 203 -19.46 22.52 -6.05
C PRO A 203 -18.59 23.64 -6.66
N GLY A 204 -17.27 23.59 -6.43
CA GLY A 204 -16.30 24.46 -7.09
C GLY A 204 -15.62 23.74 -8.26
N ALA A 205 -15.70 24.29 -9.47
CA ALA A 205 -15.11 23.71 -10.67
C ALA A 205 -14.27 24.73 -11.46
N SER A 206 -13.02 24.38 -11.77
CA SER A 206 -12.19 24.89 -12.87
C SER A 206 -10.89 24.04 -12.94
N GLY A 207 -10.23 23.81 -14.08
CA GLY A 207 -10.57 24.14 -15.47
C GLY A 207 -9.32 24.47 -16.29
N THR A 208 -9.15 23.82 -17.46
CA THR A 208 -8.07 24.01 -18.47
C THR A 208 -6.68 23.43 -18.08
N ASN A 209 -5.79 23.01 -19.01
CA ASN A 209 -5.85 23.02 -20.48
C ASN A 209 -5.10 21.82 -21.09
N GLN A 210 -5.58 21.23 -22.19
CA GLN A 210 -4.86 20.19 -22.96
C GLN A 210 -4.48 20.74 -24.34
N ASN A 211 -3.22 20.55 -24.76
CA ASN A 211 -2.72 20.96 -26.07
C ASN A 211 -2.23 19.73 -26.86
N PRO A 212 -2.87 19.33 -27.97
CA PRO A 212 -2.43 18.21 -28.81
C PRO A 212 -1.48 18.68 -29.92
N GLY A 213 -0.18 18.39 -29.77
CA GLY A 213 0.85 18.73 -30.75
C GLY A 213 1.22 17.60 -31.71
N ASN A 214 0.94 17.81 -33.00
CA ASN A 214 1.48 17.16 -34.21
C ASN A 214 2.45 15.96 -34.08
N TYR A 215 2.08 14.85 -34.74
CA TYR A 215 3.03 14.00 -35.46
C TYR A 215 3.00 14.33 -36.95
N ARG A 216 4.19 14.41 -37.57
CA ARG A 216 4.45 14.36 -39.01
C ARG A 216 5.58 13.36 -39.25
#